data_AF-D8QDI8-F1
#
_entry.id   AF-D8QDI8-F1
#
_cell.length_a   1.000
_cell.length_b   1.000
_cell.length_c   1.000
_cell.angle_alpha   90.00
_cell.angle_beta   90.00
_cell.angle_gamma   90.00
#
_symmetry.space_group_name_H-M   'P 1'
#
loop_
_entity.id
_entity.type
_entity.pdbx_description
1 polymer ?
#
loop_
_entity_poly.entity_id
_entity_poly.type
_entity_poly.pdbx_seq_one_letter_code
_entity_poly.pdbx_strand_id
1 'polypeptide(L)'
;SSSKEEAKPAAQSRGDRQKCWDTRDAYFACLDKVKVVKAGDEGDQCKAENAAYEKNCARSWIDYFNQRRVIAEAQKERLAQAANQFQKAK
;
A
#
# COMPACT_ATOMS: atom_id res chain seq x y z
N SER A 1 -23.83 35.17 5.03
CA SER A 1 -23.00 35.12 3.83
C SER A 1 -21.53 35.15 4.18
N SER A 2 -20.73 34.52 3.33
CA SER A 2 -19.26 34.57 3.24
C SER A 2 -18.49 33.70 4.23
N SER A 3 -18.45 32.40 3.89
CA SER A 3 -17.36 31.50 4.26
C SER A 3 -16.36 31.44 3.11
N LYS A 4 -15.19 32.04 3.31
CA LYS A 4 -13.97 31.99 2.48
C LYS A 4 -12.88 32.52 3.44
N GLU A 5 -11.79 31.87 3.78
CA GLU A 5 -10.86 30.92 3.16
C GLU A 5 -9.92 30.50 4.31
N GLU A 6 -9.32 29.30 4.27
CA GLU A 6 -7.96 29.03 4.81
C GLU A 6 -7.57 27.57 4.56
N ALA A 7 -6.82 27.35 3.47
CA ALA A 7 -6.26 26.05 3.08
C ALA A 7 -5.08 25.67 4.00
N LYS A 8 -5.40 25.06 5.14
CA LYS A 8 -4.46 24.26 5.94
C LYS A 8 -4.22 22.93 5.21
N PRO A 9 -3.00 22.34 5.16
CA PRO A 9 -2.79 21.04 4.52
C PRO A 9 -3.78 20.06 5.14
N ALA A 10 -4.77 19.66 4.33
CA ALA A 10 -6.01 19.09 4.83
C ALA A 10 -5.68 17.92 5.75
N ALA A 11 -5.93 18.11 7.04
CA ALA A 11 -6.08 17.00 7.96
C ALA A 11 -7.28 16.22 7.42
N GLN A 12 -6.99 15.25 6.56
CA GLN A 12 -7.96 14.35 5.94
C GLN A 12 -8.96 13.97 7.03
N SER A 13 -10.24 14.26 6.79
CA SER A 13 -11.27 13.97 7.76
C SER A 13 -11.20 12.48 8.13
N ARG A 14 -11.64 12.09 9.33
CA ARG A 14 -11.56 10.68 9.74
C ARG A 14 -12.18 9.71 8.70
N GLY A 15 -13.19 10.16 7.96
CA GLY A 15 -13.80 9.39 6.87
C GLY A 15 -12.94 9.24 5.62
N ASP A 16 -12.09 10.21 5.30
CA ASP A 16 -11.18 10.13 4.14
C ASP A 16 -10.07 9.12 4.37
N ARG A 17 -9.61 8.97 5.62
CA ARG A 17 -8.61 7.96 6.00
C ARG A 17 -9.15 6.54 5.88
N GLN A 18 -10.41 6.33 6.25
CA GLN A 18 -11.04 5.02 6.10
C GLN A 18 -11.10 4.62 4.63
N LYS A 19 -11.56 5.52 3.75
CA LYS A 19 -11.55 5.28 2.28
C LYS A 19 -10.16 4.98 1.74
N CYS A 20 -9.14 5.68 2.23
CA CYS A 20 -7.76 5.41 1.89
C CYS A 20 -7.35 3.97 2.27
N TRP A 21 -7.70 3.50 3.47
CA TRP A 21 -7.39 2.12 3.88
C TRP A 21 -8.18 1.08 3.09
N ASP A 22 -9.46 1.33 2.83
CA ASP A 22 -10.30 0.40 2.07
C ASP A 22 -9.78 0.25 0.62
N THR A 23 -9.41 1.36 -0.02
CA THR A 23 -8.83 1.35 -1.38
C THR A 23 -7.41 0.78 -1.42
N ARG A 24 -6.60 1.02 -0.39
CA ARG A 24 -5.28 0.38 -0.21
C ARG A 24 -5.42 -1.14 -0.16
N ASP A 25 -6.32 -1.64 0.68
CA ASP A 25 -6.47 -3.08 0.91
C ASP A 25 -7.03 -3.76 -0.34
N ALA A 26 -7.93 -3.11 -1.08
CA ALA A 26 -8.39 -3.58 -2.38
C ALA A 26 -7.26 -3.68 -3.40
N TYR A 27 -6.42 -2.64 -3.50
CA TYR A 27 -5.26 -2.63 -4.40
C TYR A 27 -4.25 -3.71 -4.03
N PHE A 28 -3.88 -3.83 -2.75
CA PHE A 28 -2.92 -4.84 -2.30
C PHE A 28 -3.45 -6.26 -2.44
N ALA A 29 -4.74 -6.49 -2.19
CA ALA A 29 -5.36 -7.78 -2.46
C ALA A 29 -5.32 -8.15 -3.94
N CYS A 30 -5.42 -7.17 -4.85
CA CYS A 30 -5.22 -7.42 -6.28
C CYS A 30 -3.75 -7.77 -6.58
N LEU A 31 -2.79 -7.02 -6.05
CA LEU A 31 -1.35 -7.30 -6.22
C LEU A 31 -0.97 -8.70 -5.74
N ASP A 32 -1.52 -9.13 -4.59
CA ASP A 32 -1.27 -10.47 -4.04
C ASP A 32 -1.87 -11.57 -4.94
N LYS A 33 -3.05 -11.34 -5.55
CA LYS A 33 -3.64 -12.27 -6.53
C LYS A 33 -2.76 -12.44 -7.77
N VAL A 34 -2.15 -11.37 -8.25
CA VAL A 34 -1.25 -11.40 -9.41
C VAL A 34 0.21 -11.70 -9.03
N LYS A 35 0.49 -11.96 -7.75
CA LYS A 35 1.82 -12.26 -7.19
C LYS A 35 2.87 -11.18 -7.47
N VAL A 36 2.43 -9.92 -7.53
CA VAL A 36 3.32 -8.76 -7.70
C VAL A 36 3.63 -8.21 -6.31
N VAL A 37 4.92 -7.98 -6.02
CA VAL A 37 5.39 -7.43 -4.73
C VAL A 37 5.59 -5.91 -4.77
N LYS A 38 5.93 -5.37 -5.95
CA LYS A 38 6.14 -3.94 -6.15
C LYS A 38 4.88 -3.31 -6.75
N ALA A 39 4.27 -2.38 -6.03
CA ALA A 39 3.21 -1.55 -6.59
C ALA A 39 3.75 -0.76 -7.81
N GLY A 40 3.09 -0.87 -8.94
CA GLY A 40 3.50 -0.38 -10.26
C GLY A 40 4.02 -1.46 -11.23
N ASP A 41 4.30 -2.68 -10.76
CA ASP A 41 4.77 -3.80 -11.61
C ASP A 41 3.60 -4.64 -12.16
N GLU A 42 2.37 -4.41 -11.69
CA GLU A 42 1.17 -5.17 -12.07
C GLU A 42 0.63 -4.89 -13.49
N GLY A 43 1.22 -3.93 -14.20
CA GLY A 43 0.71 -3.48 -15.50
C GLY A 43 -0.74 -3.01 -15.42
N ASP A 44 -1.61 -3.56 -16.28
CA ASP A 44 -3.03 -3.19 -16.32
C ASP A 44 -3.93 -4.02 -15.40
N GLN A 45 -3.40 -5.03 -14.68
CA GLN A 45 -4.25 -5.99 -13.95
C GLN A 45 -4.96 -5.39 -12.72
N CYS A 46 -4.36 -4.40 -12.05
CA CYS A 46 -4.94 -3.74 -10.87
C CYS A 46 -5.08 -2.22 -11.06
N LYS A 47 -5.20 -1.77 -12.32
CA LYS A 47 -5.19 -0.35 -12.67
C LYS A 47 -6.39 0.42 -12.11
N ALA A 48 -7.55 -0.23 -12.01
CA ALA A 48 -8.76 0.37 -11.46
C ALA A 48 -8.61 0.63 -9.95
N GLU A 49 -8.10 -0.36 -9.23
CA GLU A 49 -7.83 -0.28 -7.80
C GLU A 49 -6.68 0.70 -7.50
N ASN A 50 -5.64 0.70 -8.33
CA ASN A 50 -4.53 1.65 -8.24
C ASN A 50 -5.03 3.10 -8.40
N ALA A 51 -5.85 3.36 -9.43
CA ALA A 51 -6.44 4.69 -9.63
C ALA A 51 -7.34 5.12 -8.45
N ALA A 52 -8.13 4.19 -7.88
CA ALA A 52 -8.92 4.48 -6.69
C ALA A 52 -8.02 4.76 -5.46
N TYR A 53 -6.94 4.02 -5.31
CA TYR A 53 -5.97 4.19 -4.23
C TYR A 53 -5.24 5.53 -4.33
N GLU A 54 -4.75 5.90 -5.51
CA GLU A 54 -4.11 7.20 -5.77
C GLU A 54 -5.06 8.39 -5.58
N LYS A 55 -6.34 8.21 -5.89
CA LYS A 55 -7.36 9.25 -5.74
C LYS A 55 -7.79 9.47 -4.28
N ASN A 56 -7.86 8.40 -3.48
CA ASN A 56 -8.43 8.45 -2.13
C ASN A 56 -7.36 8.51 -1.02
N CYS A 57 -6.10 8.13 -1.29
CA CYS A 57 -5.00 8.27 -0.36
C CYS A 57 -4.11 9.48 -0.67
N ALA A 58 -3.46 10.03 0.37
CA ALA A 58 -2.37 10.98 0.16
C ALA A 58 -1.16 10.27 -0.44
N ARG A 59 -0.46 10.96 -1.36
CA ARG A 59 0.78 10.46 -2.00
C ARG A 59 1.80 9.95 -0.98
N SER A 60 2.00 10.70 0.11
CA SER A 60 2.93 10.32 1.19
C SER A 60 2.56 9.02 1.90
N TRP A 61 1.27 8.73 2.05
CA TRP A 61 0.79 7.46 2.60
C TRP A 61 0.98 6.32 1.61
N ILE A 62 0.73 6.58 0.32
CA ILE A 62 0.92 5.61 -0.75
C ILE A 62 2.39 5.19 -0.82
N ASP A 63 3.31 6.15 -0.87
CA ASP A 63 4.74 5.90 -0.92
C ASP A 63 5.20 5.07 0.30
N TYR A 64 4.74 5.45 1.50
CA TYR A 64 5.05 4.73 2.73
C TYR A 64 4.56 3.28 2.71
N PHE A 65 3.31 3.03 2.31
CA PHE A 65 2.74 1.68 2.27
C PHE A 65 3.39 0.82 1.19
N ASN A 66 3.65 1.37 0.01
CA ASN A 66 4.30 0.67 -1.08
C ASN A 66 5.72 0.25 -0.67
N GLN A 67 6.48 1.15 -0.05
CA GLN A 67 7.80 0.84 0.49
C GLN A 67 7.73 -0.22 1.59
N ARG A 68 6.76 -0.11 2.50
CA ARG A 68 6.57 -1.08 3.60
C ARG A 68 6.26 -2.48 3.07
N ARG A 69 5.50 -2.61 1.98
CA ARG A 69 5.18 -3.91 1.37
C ARG A 69 6.44 -4.58 0.81
N VAL A 70 7.27 -3.84 0.08
CA VAL A 70 8.55 -4.35 -0.46
C VAL A 70 9.49 -4.81 0.67
N ILE A 71 9.59 -4.04 1.75
CA ILE A 71 10.42 -4.40 2.91
C ILE A 71 9.88 -5.65 3.61
N ALA A 72 8.55 -5.74 3.79
CA ALA A 72 7.91 -6.89 4.44
C ALA A 72 8.13 -8.18 3.66
N GLU A 73 8.04 -8.15 2.34
CA GLU A 73 8.32 -9.32 1.48
C GLU A 73 9.82 -9.70 1.51
N ALA A 74 10.72 -8.72 1.39
CA ALA A 74 12.16 -8.99 1.53
C ALA A 74 12.54 -9.56 2.92
N GLN A 75 11.82 -9.14 3.97
CA GLN A 75 12.00 -9.69 5.31
C GLN A 75 11.46 -11.11 5.43
N LYS A 76 10.30 -11.42 4.83
CA LYS A 76 9.78 -12.80 4.77
C LYS A 76 10.77 -13.74 4.10
N GLU A 77 11.37 -13.34 2.98
CA GLU A 77 12.38 -14.15 2.29
C GLU A 77 13.59 -14.43 3.19
N ARG A 78 14.13 -13.40 3.85
CA ARG A 78 15.25 -13.58 4.80
C ARG A 78 14.89 -14.50 5.97
N LEU A 79 13.70 -14.36 6.54
CA LEU A 79 13.24 -15.22 7.63
C LEU A 79 13.04 -16.67 7.15
N ALA A 80 12.49 -16.87 5.95
CA ALA A 80 12.35 -18.20 5.36
C ALA A 80 13.71 -18.86 5.09
N GLN A 81 14.70 -18.08 4.64
CA GLN A 81 16.07 -18.56 4.47
C GLN A 81 16.71 -18.94 5.82
N ALA A 82 16.58 -18.10 6.84
CA ALA A 82 17.10 -18.38 8.18
C ALA A 82 16.46 -19.64 8.79
N ALA A 83 15.14 -19.83 8.63
CA ALA A 83 14.45 -21.03 9.08
C ALA A 83 14.94 -22.29 8.36
N ASN A 84 15.17 -22.22 7.05
CA ASN A 84 15.75 -23.33 6.28
C ASN A 84 17.19 -23.66 6.70
N GLN A 85 18.01 -22.66 7.01
CA GLN A 85 19.38 -22.88 7.50
C GLN A 85 19.37 -23.54 8.88
N PHE A 86 18.48 -23.11 9.78
CA PHE A 86 18.32 -23.74 11.10
C PHE A 86 17.81 -25.20 11.00
N GLN A 87 16.90 -25.49 10.08
CA GLN A 87 16.42 -26.85 9.82
C GLN A 87 17.52 -27.77 9.26
N LYS A 88 18.38 -27.26 8.36
CA LYS A 88 19.50 -28.03 7.78
C LYS A 88 20.68 -28.25 8.73
N ALA A 89 20.79 -27.45 9.78
CA ALA A 89 21.83 -27.57 10.80
C ALA A 89 21.44 -28.51 11.96
N LYS A 90 20.26 -29.13 11.89
CA LYS A 90 19.79 -30.20 12.78
C LYS A 90 19.93 -31.54 12.10
#